data_AF-A0AAW8EXX0-F1
#
_entry.id   AF-A0AAW8EXX0-F1
#
_cell.length_a   1.000
_cell.length_b   1.000
_cell.length_c   1.000
_cell.angle_alpha   90.00
_cell.angle_beta   90.00
_cell.angle_gamma   90.00
#
_symmetry.space_group_name_H-M   'P 1'
#
loop_
_entity.id
_entity.type
_entity.pdbx_description
1 polymer ?
#
loop_
_entity_poly.entity_id
_entity_poly.type
_entity_poly.pdbx_seq_one_letter_code
_entity_poly.pdbx_strand_id
1 'polypeptide(L)'
;MVRRGLPLILNALALAKQDPEVQSLIRALGGEPVEVRERLIGAPAYRSRRMLFASGGEIILHDDAVVATLLHLTPEPPAQQGVDLAEWIPSANNDATLDDLKSAIGTAREWAGFGTPVFPVDGGFVRADFRDRRGWNEPGNLLSIAVVVERPGLSCAPDDDGCAVCADLLIRAADDDEVDVAATTLALQAALDDGDLTEDLHWVRLTDLEPLHASGLMQRVESQLTCTSCRRIICFALYRDSPATFQHHVLNDARQHPLEAIPPVDLWGDQARVAAERDAMRYLDHRPGAWFLVGQNGELYLQARYVVNSMVDASALIRLDEAERAAYRIDGHDYISELARRINDDGPHREQSPFRERDLYRGPDAGGYKDAVAAAIVNHTWMAEQRRRG
;
A
#
# COMPACT_ATOMS: atom_id res chain seq x y z
N MET A 1 -5.13 26.93 34.96
CA MET A 1 -4.58 25.60 34.66
C MET A 1 -5.17 25.18 33.32
N VAL A 2 -4.34 24.92 32.30
CA VAL A 2 -4.86 24.54 30.98
C VAL A 2 -5.40 23.12 31.08
N ARG A 3 -6.65 22.90 30.70
CA ARG A 3 -7.30 21.58 30.78
C ARG A 3 -6.74 20.70 29.67
N ARG A 4 -5.88 19.73 29.99
CA ARG A 4 -5.43 18.67 29.08
C ARG A 4 -6.40 17.48 29.13
N GLY A 5 -6.38 16.65 28.08
CA GLY A 5 -7.24 15.47 28.00
C GLY A 5 -7.63 15.11 26.57
N LEU A 6 -7.92 13.83 26.34
CA LEU A 6 -8.40 13.30 25.06
C LEU A 6 -9.59 14.08 24.47
N PRO A 7 -10.61 14.53 25.25
CA PRO A 7 -11.70 15.34 24.69
C PRO A 7 -11.26 16.67 24.08
N LEU A 8 -10.17 17.28 24.57
CA LEU A 8 -9.64 18.52 23.97
C LEU A 8 -9.13 18.26 22.55
N ILE A 9 -8.46 17.13 22.34
CA ILE A 9 -7.95 16.73 21.03
C ILE A 9 -9.12 16.41 20.09
N LEU A 10 -10.07 15.58 20.56
CA LEU A 10 -11.23 15.17 19.76
C LEU A 10 -12.08 16.36 19.31
N ASN A 11 -12.30 17.34 20.18
CA ASN A 11 -13.05 18.55 19.83
C ASN A 11 -12.35 19.45 18.80
N ALA A 12 -11.02 19.30 18.64
CA ALA A 12 -10.24 20.07 17.69
C ALA A 12 -10.16 19.40 16.29
N LEU A 13 -10.49 18.11 16.20
CA LEU A 13 -10.45 17.36 14.94
C LEU A 13 -11.45 17.93 13.92
N ALA A 14 -11.03 17.92 12.65
CA ALA A 14 -11.76 18.47 11.49
C ALA A 14 -12.08 19.98 11.56
N LEU A 15 -11.58 20.70 12.57
CA LEU A 15 -11.72 22.15 12.70
C LEU A 15 -10.52 22.88 12.12
N ALA A 16 -10.73 24.15 11.76
CA ALA A 16 -9.69 24.99 11.18
C ALA A 16 -8.74 25.52 12.26
N LYS A 17 -7.50 25.87 11.88
CA LYS A 17 -6.49 26.36 12.83
C LYS A 17 -6.99 27.50 13.73
N GLN A 18 -7.77 28.42 13.18
CA GLN A 18 -8.30 29.60 13.88
C GLN A 18 -9.40 29.29 14.88
N ASP A 19 -9.98 28.09 14.86
CA ASP A 19 -11.14 27.78 15.68
C ASP A 19 -10.76 27.76 17.19
N PRO A 20 -11.65 28.23 18.08
CA PRO A 20 -11.35 28.35 19.51
C PRO A 20 -10.87 27.05 20.18
N GLU A 21 -11.39 25.92 19.73
CA GLU A 21 -11.04 24.57 20.16
C GLU A 21 -9.59 24.23 19.79
N VAL A 22 -9.19 24.48 18.53
CA VAL A 22 -7.82 24.26 18.04
C VAL A 22 -6.85 25.22 18.75
N GLN A 23 -7.22 26.48 18.94
CA GLN A 23 -6.43 27.44 19.72
C GLN A 23 -6.27 27.03 21.18
N SER A 24 -7.26 26.36 21.76
CA SER A 24 -7.17 25.81 23.11
C SER A 24 -6.24 24.60 23.17
N LEU A 25 -6.26 23.73 22.16
CA LEU A 25 -5.30 22.64 22.00
C LEU A 25 -3.86 23.16 21.87
N ILE A 26 -3.61 24.14 20.99
CA ILE A 26 -2.31 24.79 20.81
C ILE A 26 -1.77 25.32 22.14
N ARG A 27 -2.60 26.02 22.93
CA ARG A 27 -2.21 26.49 24.27
C ARG A 27 -1.88 25.34 25.23
N ALA A 28 -2.60 24.22 25.16
CA ALA A 28 -2.34 23.05 26.00
C ALA A 28 -1.02 22.35 25.68
N LEU A 29 -0.60 22.40 24.40
CA LEU A 29 0.67 21.90 23.90
C LEU A 29 1.86 22.86 24.12
N GLY A 30 1.61 24.04 24.69
CA GLY A 30 2.67 24.98 25.08
C GLY A 30 2.72 26.29 24.27
N GLY A 31 1.75 26.54 23.40
CA GLY A 31 1.65 27.80 22.66
C GLY A 31 2.35 27.73 21.30
N GLU A 32 3.45 28.47 21.11
CA GLU A 32 4.16 28.50 19.82
C GLU A 32 4.80 27.14 19.48
N PRO A 33 4.64 26.62 18.25
CA PRO A 33 5.35 25.43 17.82
C PRO A 33 6.87 25.69 17.76
N VAL A 34 7.66 24.68 18.13
CA VAL A 34 9.12 24.72 17.99
C VAL A 34 9.57 24.45 16.56
N GLU A 35 8.70 23.83 15.76
CA GLU A 35 8.93 23.58 14.35
C GLU A 35 7.61 23.54 13.59
N VAL A 36 7.61 24.12 12.40
CA VAL A 36 6.51 24.02 11.44
C VAL A 36 7.08 23.50 10.13
N ARG A 37 6.59 22.35 9.68
CA ARG A 37 6.92 21.76 8.38
C ARG A 37 5.69 21.83 7.50
N GLU A 38 5.85 22.32 6.28
CA GLU A 38 4.74 22.46 5.34
C GLU A 38 5.16 21.91 3.98
N ARG A 39 4.25 21.18 3.33
CA ARG A 39 4.48 20.57 2.01
C ARG A 39 3.16 20.34 1.28
N LEU A 40 3.24 20.28 -0.04
CA LEU A 40 2.14 19.84 -0.89
C LEU A 40 2.22 18.32 -1.08
N ILE A 41 1.11 17.61 -0.87
CA ILE A 41 1.04 16.17 -1.03
C ILE A 41 0.17 15.83 -2.24
N GLY A 42 0.70 15.00 -3.13
CA GLY A 42 -0.01 14.43 -4.26
C GLY A 42 -0.44 15.43 -5.35
N ALA A 43 -1.13 14.93 -6.37
CA ALA A 43 -1.72 15.69 -7.46
C ALA A 43 -3.10 15.05 -7.78
N PRO A 44 -4.24 15.73 -7.58
CA PRO A 44 -4.37 17.11 -7.06
C PRO A 44 -3.75 17.29 -5.68
N ALA A 45 -3.15 18.45 -5.45
CA ALA A 45 -2.40 18.72 -4.24
C ALA A 45 -3.31 19.15 -3.09
N TYR A 46 -3.04 18.63 -1.90
CA TYR A 46 -3.47 19.26 -0.65
C TYR A 46 -2.24 19.71 0.15
N ARG A 47 -2.43 20.71 1.00
CA ARG A 47 -1.37 21.25 1.84
C ARG A 47 -1.34 20.52 3.18
N SER A 48 -0.26 19.79 3.44
CA SER A 48 0.01 19.18 4.74
C SER A 48 0.92 20.10 5.56
N ARG A 49 0.40 20.59 6.69
CA ARG A 49 1.15 21.41 7.65
C ARG A 49 1.26 20.65 8.98
N ARG A 50 2.49 20.44 9.43
CA ARG A 50 2.83 19.76 10.68
C ARG A 50 3.41 20.78 11.65
N MET A 51 2.81 20.90 12.83
CA MET A 51 3.20 21.83 13.88
C MET A 51 3.66 21.03 15.10
N LEU A 52 4.96 20.95 15.33
CA LEU A 52 5.55 20.27 16.48
C LEU A 52 5.74 21.27 17.63
N PHE A 53 5.36 20.88 18.84
CA PHE A 53 5.43 21.70 20.04
C PHE A 53 6.52 21.23 20.99
N ALA A 54 7.02 22.14 21.85
CA ALA A 54 8.07 21.82 22.82
C ALA A 54 7.70 20.68 23.78
N SER A 55 6.41 20.45 23.99
CA SER A 55 5.88 19.38 24.83
C SER A 55 5.98 17.98 24.19
N GLY A 56 6.41 17.87 22.94
CA GLY A 56 6.36 16.62 22.16
C GLY A 56 5.00 16.32 21.53
N GLY A 57 4.03 17.23 21.65
CA GLY A 57 2.79 17.11 20.89
C GLY A 57 2.99 17.65 19.47
N GLU A 58 2.22 17.14 18.52
CA GLU A 58 2.23 17.57 17.13
C GLU A 58 0.79 17.66 16.59
N ILE A 59 0.48 18.74 15.87
CA ILE A 59 -0.79 18.87 15.15
C ILE A 59 -0.50 18.78 13.65
N ILE A 60 -1.26 17.95 12.94
CA ILE A 60 -1.22 17.84 11.49
C ILE A 60 -2.50 18.44 10.92
N LEU A 61 -2.35 19.37 9.99
CA LEU A 61 -3.43 20.00 9.25
C LEU A 61 -3.35 19.66 7.77
N HIS A 62 -4.50 19.31 7.17
CA HIS A 62 -4.68 19.23 5.72
C HIS A 62 -5.58 20.39 5.30
N ASP A 63 -5.10 21.24 4.40
CA ASP A 63 -5.81 22.45 3.93
C ASP A 63 -6.42 23.28 5.07
N ASP A 64 -5.61 23.46 6.12
CA ASP A 64 -5.92 24.21 7.36
C ASP A 64 -6.90 23.53 8.33
N ALA A 65 -7.42 22.34 8.01
CA ALA A 65 -8.24 21.52 8.92
C ALA A 65 -7.38 20.49 9.68
N VAL A 66 -7.58 20.35 10.99
CA VAL A 66 -6.86 19.37 11.82
C VAL A 66 -7.29 17.95 11.48
N VAL A 67 -6.37 17.14 10.96
CA VAL A 67 -6.63 15.74 10.60
C VAL A 67 -6.05 14.75 11.61
N ALA A 68 -5.01 15.17 12.35
CA ALA A 68 -4.40 14.38 13.39
C ALA A 68 -3.77 15.24 14.49
N THR A 69 -3.72 14.67 15.69
CA THR A 69 -2.83 15.13 16.76
C THR A 69 -2.02 13.95 17.27
N LEU A 70 -0.71 14.08 17.28
CA LEU A 70 0.21 13.07 17.79
C LEU A 70 0.75 13.51 19.15
N LEU A 71 0.85 12.57 20.07
CA LEU A 71 1.50 12.72 21.36
C LEU A 71 2.73 11.83 21.35
N HIS A 72 3.91 12.40 21.13
CA HIS A 72 5.18 11.67 21.15
C HIS A 72 5.63 11.47 22.60
N LEU A 73 5.72 10.23 23.08
CA LEU A 73 6.09 9.93 24.47
C LEU A 73 7.61 9.95 24.67
N THR A 74 8.36 9.69 23.61
CA THR A 74 9.81 9.85 23.58
C THR A 74 10.17 11.19 22.95
N PRO A 75 11.13 11.96 23.50
CA PRO A 75 11.57 13.20 22.90
C PRO A 75 12.16 12.96 21.50
N GLU A 76 11.63 13.64 20.49
CA GLU A 76 12.18 13.68 19.14
C GLU A 76 12.67 15.10 18.82
N PRO A 77 13.93 15.31 18.41
CA PRO A 77 14.41 16.64 18.03
C PRO A 77 13.52 17.27 16.95
N PRO A 78 13.20 18.58 17.05
CA PRO A 78 13.67 19.58 18.03
C PRO A 78 12.87 19.66 19.34
N ALA A 79 11.88 18.79 19.57
CA ALA A 79 11.18 18.76 20.86
C ALA A 79 12.14 18.34 21.98
N GLN A 80 12.09 19.06 23.10
CA GLN A 80 13.01 18.85 24.22
C GLN A 80 12.51 17.78 25.18
N GLN A 81 11.20 17.48 25.15
CA GLN A 81 10.52 16.59 26.08
C GLN A 81 9.49 15.74 25.33
N GLY A 82 9.24 14.53 25.82
CA GLY A 82 8.09 13.74 25.44
C GLY A 82 6.86 14.14 26.25
N VAL A 83 5.68 13.85 25.73
CA VAL A 83 4.41 14.07 26.41
C VAL A 83 4.29 13.12 27.61
N ASP A 84 3.82 13.63 28.75
CA ASP A 84 3.31 12.80 29.84
C ASP A 84 1.89 12.35 29.50
N LEU A 85 1.74 11.06 29.16
CA LEU A 85 0.48 10.50 28.71
C LEU A 85 -0.62 10.63 29.78
N ALA A 86 -0.27 10.63 31.07
CA ALA A 86 -1.23 10.70 32.17
C ALA A 86 -2.02 12.01 32.19
N GLU A 87 -1.49 13.08 31.60
CA GLU A 87 -2.17 14.36 31.46
C GLU A 87 -3.25 14.35 30.36
N TRP A 88 -3.15 13.41 29.41
CA TRP A 88 -4.01 13.33 28.23
C TRP A 88 -5.00 12.17 28.30
N ILE A 89 -4.56 11.02 28.79
CA ILE A 89 -5.39 9.82 28.97
C ILE A 89 -5.31 9.41 30.45
N PRO A 90 -6.34 9.77 31.25
CA PRO A 90 -6.36 9.42 32.66
C PRO A 90 -6.17 7.92 32.87
N SER A 91 -5.31 7.54 33.83
CA SER A 91 -4.96 6.14 34.16
C SER A 91 -4.05 5.43 33.16
N ALA A 92 -3.54 6.11 32.12
CA ALA A 92 -2.42 5.64 31.31
C ALA A 92 -1.17 6.46 31.63
N ASN A 93 0.01 5.85 31.53
CA ASN A 93 1.30 6.53 31.69
C ASN A 93 2.23 6.16 30.52
N ASN A 94 3.45 6.68 30.50
CA ASN A 94 4.37 6.42 29.38
C ASN A 94 4.85 4.96 29.28
N ASP A 95 4.64 4.16 30.32
CA ASP A 95 4.93 2.72 30.33
C ASP A 95 3.70 1.86 29.97
N ALA A 96 2.58 2.48 29.56
CA ALA A 96 1.33 1.77 29.30
C ALA A 96 1.47 0.68 28.23
N THR A 97 0.98 -0.52 28.57
CA THR A 97 0.77 -1.60 27.61
C THR A 97 -0.54 -1.40 26.85
N LEU A 98 -0.79 -2.23 25.84
CA LEU A 98 -2.06 -2.23 25.10
C LEU A 98 -3.28 -2.49 25.98
N ASP A 99 -3.14 -3.34 26.99
CA ASP A 99 -4.25 -3.64 27.91
C ASP A 99 -4.49 -2.49 28.91
N ASP A 100 -3.44 -1.75 29.29
CA ASP A 100 -3.56 -0.52 30.08
C ASP A 100 -4.28 0.57 29.26
N LEU A 101 -3.87 0.79 28.01
CA LEU A 101 -4.53 1.73 27.10
C LEU A 101 -5.99 1.37 26.87
N LYS A 102 -6.29 0.09 26.64
CA LYS A 102 -7.67 -0.40 26.50
C LYS A 102 -8.50 -0.09 27.75
N SER A 103 -7.93 -0.30 28.93
CA SER A 103 -8.62 -0.03 30.20
C SER A 103 -8.83 1.48 30.42
N ALA A 104 -7.85 2.31 30.06
CA ALA A 104 -7.91 3.75 30.22
C ALA A 104 -8.85 4.44 29.22
N ILE A 105 -8.88 3.99 27.96
CA ILE A 105 -9.75 4.53 26.90
C ILE A 105 -11.19 4.01 27.06
N GLY A 106 -11.35 2.78 27.54
CA GLY A 106 -12.65 2.19 27.85
C GLY A 106 -13.43 1.67 26.64
N THR A 107 -12.77 1.50 25.48
CA THR A 107 -13.39 0.94 24.27
C THR A 107 -12.72 -0.35 23.82
N ALA A 108 -13.44 -1.15 23.03
CA ALA A 108 -12.88 -2.36 22.46
C ALA A 108 -11.82 -1.99 21.41
N ARG A 109 -10.67 -2.69 21.44
CA ARG A 109 -9.63 -2.49 20.43
C ARG A 109 -10.01 -3.12 19.09
N GLU A 110 -9.62 -2.43 18.03
CA GLU A 110 -9.61 -2.88 16.65
C GLU A 110 -8.16 -2.91 16.13
N TRP A 111 -7.97 -3.38 14.90
CA TRP A 111 -6.65 -3.47 14.26
C TRP A 111 -6.67 -2.80 12.89
N ALA A 112 -5.72 -1.90 12.68
CA ALA A 112 -5.37 -1.39 11.37
C ALA A 112 -4.29 -2.30 10.76
N GLY A 113 -4.65 -3.09 9.75
CA GLY A 113 -3.75 -4.07 9.16
C GLY A 113 -3.23 -5.10 10.19
N PHE A 114 -1.97 -5.48 10.06
CA PHE A 114 -1.33 -6.46 10.95
C PHE A 114 -0.51 -5.76 12.03
N GLY A 115 -1.09 -5.59 13.22
CA GLY A 115 -0.34 -5.24 14.43
C GLY A 115 -0.41 -3.77 14.86
N THR A 116 -1.21 -2.92 14.21
CA THR A 116 -1.44 -1.55 14.69
C THR A 116 -2.76 -1.47 15.45
N PRO A 117 -2.75 -1.33 16.78
CA PRO A 117 -3.95 -1.24 17.59
C PRO A 117 -4.65 0.12 17.42
N VAL A 118 -5.98 0.07 17.32
CA VAL A 118 -6.85 1.24 17.16
C VAL A 118 -7.99 1.17 18.16
N PHE A 119 -8.36 2.30 18.73
CA PHE A 119 -9.51 2.44 19.61
C PHE A 119 -10.49 3.43 18.99
N PRO A 120 -11.68 2.98 18.56
CA PRO A 120 -12.74 3.90 18.17
C PRO A 120 -13.20 4.68 19.41
N VAL A 121 -13.36 5.98 19.25
CA VAL A 121 -13.85 6.91 20.28
C VAL A 121 -14.87 7.86 19.66
N ASP A 122 -15.67 8.53 20.47
CA ASP A 122 -16.62 9.51 19.93
C ASP A 122 -15.87 10.66 19.25
N GLY A 123 -16.15 10.90 17.96
CA GLY A 123 -15.49 11.93 17.15
C GLY A 123 -14.16 11.53 16.48
N GLY A 124 -13.68 10.29 16.60
CA GLY A 124 -12.46 9.87 15.88
C GLY A 124 -11.88 8.52 16.31
N PHE A 125 -10.58 8.36 16.11
CA PHE A 125 -9.84 7.14 16.44
C PHE A 125 -8.54 7.44 17.18
N VAL A 126 -8.20 6.58 18.14
CA VAL A 126 -6.89 6.61 18.82
C VAL A 126 -6.06 5.44 18.30
N ARG A 127 -4.97 5.72 17.59
CA ARG A 127 -3.97 4.74 17.14
C ARG A 127 -2.79 4.78 18.09
N ALA A 128 -2.32 3.61 18.52
CA ALA A 128 -1.14 3.51 19.36
C ALA A 128 0.02 2.86 18.62
N ASP A 129 1.16 3.54 18.58
CA ASP A 129 2.36 3.06 17.91
C ASP A 129 3.36 2.54 18.94
N PHE A 130 3.62 1.23 18.85
CA PHE A 130 4.57 0.53 19.70
C PHE A 130 5.84 0.20 18.93
N ARG A 131 6.95 0.06 19.65
CA ARG A 131 8.22 -0.42 19.10
C ARG A 131 8.02 -1.73 18.32
N ASP A 132 8.63 -1.78 17.14
CA ASP A 132 8.59 -2.88 16.17
C ASP A 132 7.18 -3.31 15.74
N ARG A 133 6.15 -2.50 16.00
CA ARG A 133 4.72 -2.81 15.78
C ARG A 133 4.30 -4.16 16.39
N ARG A 134 4.97 -4.60 17.47
CA ARG A 134 4.73 -5.89 18.16
C ARG A 134 4.97 -5.84 19.66
N GLY A 135 5.68 -4.84 20.19
CA GLY A 135 6.04 -4.71 21.60
C GLY A 135 4.90 -4.30 22.53
N TRP A 136 3.63 -4.48 22.14
CA TRP A 136 2.46 -3.88 22.80
C TRP A 136 2.10 -4.49 24.17
N ASN A 137 2.70 -5.62 24.54
CA ASN A 137 2.54 -6.25 25.85
C ASN A 137 3.66 -5.85 26.84
N GLU A 138 4.68 -5.13 26.38
CA GLU A 138 5.85 -4.79 27.17
C GLU A 138 5.77 -3.32 27.61
N PRO A 139 5.87 -3.04 28.92
CA PRO A 139 5.91 -1.67 29.41
C PRO A 139 7.06 -0.86 28.81
N GLY A 140 6.80 0.42 28.52
CA GLY A 140 7.79 1.36 27.97
C GLY A 140 8.06 1.23 26.46
N ASN A 141 7.34 0.33 25.77
CA ASN A 141 7.43 0.20 24.31
C ASN A 141 6.45 1.08 23.53
N LEU A 142 5.56 1.82 24.21
CA LEU A 142 4.68 2.80 23.58
C LEU A 142 5.50 4.02 23.16
N LEU A 143 5.49 4.34 21.86
CA LEU A 143 6.27 5.44 21.28
C LEU A 143 5.43 6.70 21.09
N SER A 144 4.23 6.53 20.53
CA SER A 144 3.31 7.63 20.28
C SER A 144 1.84 7.20 20.34
N ILE A 145 0.98 8.17 20.58
CA ILE A 145 -0.47 8.07 20.40
C ILE A 145 -0.87 9.07 19.32
N ALA A 146 -1.52 8.59 18.25
CA ALA A 146 -2.12 9.45 17.24
C ALA A 146 -3.65 9.45 17.42
N VAL A 147 -4.25 10.63 17.53
CA VAL A 147 -5.70 10.82 17.52
C VAL A 147 -6.08 11.39 16.16
N VAL A 148 -6.90 10.69 15.40
CA VAL A 148 -7.14 10.95 13.98
C VAL A 148 -8.63 10.98 13.65
N VAL A 149 -8.99 11.71 12.59
CA VAL A 149 -10.37 11.79 12.07
C VAL A 149 -10.79 10.49 11.39
N GLU A 150 -9.96 10.04 10.45
CA GLU A 150 -10.27 8.89 9.60
C GLU A 150 -9.84 7.58 10.22
N ARG A 151 -10.51 6.49 9.86
CA ARG A 151 -10.24 5.17 10.44
C ARG A 151 -8.89 4.62 9.95
N PRO A 152 -7.91 4.41 10.84
CA PRO A 152 -6.63 3.84 10.45
C PRO A 152 -6.80 2.47 9.77
N GLY A 153 -6.05 2.23 8.70
CA GLY A 153 -6.13 1.01 7.90
C GLY A 153 -7.21 1.03 6.81
N LEU A 154 -8.14 2.00 6.86
CA LEU A 154 -9.05 2.32 5.75
C LEU A 154 -8.68 3.61 5.03
N SER A 155 -7.76 4.40 5.59
CA SER A 155 -7.15 5.55 4.92
C SER A 155 -5.67 5.68 5.27
N CYS A 156 -4.95 6.48 4.49
CA CYS A 156 -3.55 6.76 4.74
C CYS A 156 -3.41 7.50 6.07
N ALA A 157 -2.38 7.15 6.83
CA ALA A 157 -2.11 7.83 8.07
C ALA A 157 -1.59 9.25 7.78
N PRO A 158 -2.15 10.31 8.40
CA PRO A 158 -1.71 11.69 8.13
C PRO A 158 -0.22 11.94 8.44
N ASP A 159 0.35 11.19 9.38
CA ASP A 159 1.76 11.28 9.73
C ASP A 159 2.71 10.65 8.68
N ASP A 160 2.19 9.83 7.75
CA ASP A 160 2.97 9.32 6.61
C ASP A 160 3.31 10.42 5.60
N ASP A 161 2.68 11.59 5.66
CA ASP A 161 2.99 12.74 4.77
C ASP A 161 4.44 13.21 4.88
N GLY A 162 5.08 12.93 6.01
CA GLY A 162 6.51 13.19 6.24
C GLY A 162 7.42 12.00 5.93
N CYS A 163 6.92 10.93 5.29
CA CYS A 163 7.71 9.74 5.02
C CYS A 163 8.94 10.07 4.15
N ALA A 164 10.13 9.88 4.71
CA ALA A 164 11.40 10.21 4.07
C ALA A 164 11.67 9.45 2.76
N VAL A 165 10.94 8.36 2.51
CA VAL A 165 11.10 7.54 1.30
C VAL A 165 10.21 8.01 0.16
N CYS A 166 8.91 8.22 0.42
CA CYS A 166 7.93 8.44 -0.65
C CYS A 166 7.38 9.86 -0.76
N ALA A 167 7.52 10.69 0.28
CA ALA A 167 6.81 11.96 0.32
C ALA A 167 7.32 12.98 -0.72
N ASP A 168 8.59 12.87 -1.11
CA ASP A 168 9.26 13.84 -2.00
C ASP A 168 9.51 13.26 -3.41
N LEU A 169 8.88 12.11 -3.75
CA LEU A 169 9.04 11.47 -5.07
C LEU A 169 8.22 12.14 -6.19
N LEU A 170 7.18 12.90 -5.83
CA LEU A 170 6.43 13.70 -6.80
C LEU A 170 7.23 14.96 -7.14
N ILE A 171 7.61 15.10 -8.41
CA ILE A 171 8.27 16.31 -8.92
C ILE A 171 7.23 17.17 -9.64
N ARG A 172 7.21 18.46 -9.31
CA ARG A 172 6.31 19.43 -9.95
C ARG A 172 7.02 20.25 -11.01
N ALA A 173 6.30 20.57 -12.08
CA ALA A 173 6.75 21.53 -13.08
C ALA A 173 6.83 22.93 -12.46
N ALA A 174 7.83 23.71 -12.88
CA ALA A 174 8.13 25.01 -12.26
C ALA A 174 7.05 26.08 -12.52
N ASP A 175 6.23 25.92 -13.55
CA ASP A 175 5.38 26.99 -14.08
C ASP A 175 3.93 26.96 -13.55
N ASP A 176 3.42 25.79 -13.11
CA ASP A 176 1.99 25.61 -12.80
C ASP A 176 1.68 24.60 -11.67
N ASP A 177 2.69 24.12 -10.92
CA ASP A 177 2.57 23.08 -9.89
C ASP A 177 1.98 21.74 -10.41
N GLU A 178 1.85 21.56 -11.74
CA GLU A 178 1.47 20.29 -12.35
C GLU A 178 2.56 19.23 -12.17
N VAL A 179 2.22 17.97 -12.42
CA VAL A 179 3.18 16.87 -12.32
C VAL A 179 4.17 16.96 -13.47
N ASP A 180 5.47 17.08 -13.16
CA ASP A 180 6.52 16.81 -14.14
C ASP A 180 6.60 15.30 -14.31
N VAL A 181 5.94 14.78 -15.35
CA VAL A 181 5.81 13.34 -15.59
C VAL A 181 7.18 12.68 -15.72
N ALA A 182 8.07 13.24 -16.54
CA ALA A 182 9.38 12.63 -16.79
C ALA A 182 10.27 12.65 -15.54
N ALA A 183 10.32 13.77 -14.82
CA ALA A 183 11.11 13.86 -13.60
C ALA A 183 10.54 12.96 -12.48
N THR A 184 9.21 12.85 -12.39
CA THR A 184 8.54 11.96 -11.43
C THR A 184 8.80 10.49 -11.77
N THR A 185 8.70 10.08 -13.05
CA THR A 185 9.04 8.72 -13.49
C THR A 185 10.47 8.37 -13.11
N LEU A 186 11.43 9.28 -13.34
CA LEU A 186 12.83 9.08 -12.98
C LEU A 186 13.03 8.93 -11.46
N ALA A 187 12.38 9.77 -10.64
CA ALA A 187 12.46 9.68 -9.18
C ALA A 187 11.88 8.35 -8.66
N LEU A 188 10.74 7.91 -9.21
CA LEU A 188 10.12 6.63 -8.88
C LEU A 188 11.00 5.44 -9.29
N GLN A 189 11.64 5.51 -10.47
CA GLN A 189 12.54 4.45 -10.94
C GLN A 189 13.79 4.33 -10.06
N ALA A 190 14.40 5.46 -9.67
CA ALA A 190 15.52 5.45 -8.74
C ALA A 190 15.14 4.81 -7.39
N ALA A 191 13.97 5.15 -6.86
CA ALA A 191 13.47 4.56 -5.62
C ALA A 191 13.11 3.06 -5.75
N LEU A 192 12.70 2.59 -6.93
CA LEU A 192 12.57 1.15 -7.21
C LEU A 192 13.93 0.45 -7.21
N ASP A 193 14.92 1.04 -7.88
CA ASP A 193 16.27 0.47 -8.00
C ASP A 193 16.97 0.38 -6.64
N ASP A 194 16.72 1.35 -5.75
CA ASP A 194 17.22 1.38 -4.37
C ASP A 194 16.46 0.43 -3.41
N GLY A 195 15.34 -0.17 -3.86
CA GLY A 195 14.50 -1.05 -3.04
C GLY A 195 13.61 -0.32 -2.03
N ASP A 196 13.46 0.99 -2.20
CA ASP A 196 12.62 1.87 -1.40
C ASP A 196 11.13 1.78 -1.79
N LEU A 197 10.88 1.39 -3.03
CA LEU A 197 9.56 1.04 -3.55
C LEU A 197 9.51 -0.42 -4.03
N THR A 198 8.30 -0.98 -4.08
CA THR A 198 8.01 -2.22 -4.80
C THR A 198 6.86 -1.99 -5.77
N GLU A 199 7.03 -2.39 -7.02
CA GLU A 199 6.00 -2.26 -8.06
C GLU A 199 4.92 -3.35 -7.94
N ASP A 200 3.64 -3.00 -8.16
CA ASP A 200 2.56 -3.98 -8.29
C ASP A 200 2.38 -4.40 -9.76
N LEU A 201 2.86 -5.60 -10.08
CA LEU A 201 2.82 -6.15 -11.44
C LEU A 201 1.43 -6.57 -11.93
N HIS A 202 0.37 -6.37 -11.11
CA HIS A 202 -1.02 -6.43 -11.56
C HIS A 202 -1.51 -5.10 -12.17
N TRP A 203 -0.60 -4.16 -12.41
CA TRP A 203 -0.83 -2.85 -13.02
C TRP A 203 0.16 -2.61 -14.17
N VAL A 204 0.05 -1.43 -14.82
CA VAL A 204 1.02 -1.02 -15.83
C VAL A 204 2.37 -0.80 -15.14
N ARG A 205 3.43 -1.37 -15.71
CA ARG A 205 4.80 -1.14 -15.22
C ARG A 205 5.16 0.32 -15.39
N LEU A 206 5.91 0.89 -14.45
CA LEU A 206 6.37 2.26 -14.49
C LEU A 206 7.13 2.54 -15.78
N THR A 207 7.97 1.60 -16.23
CA THR A 207 8.73 1.69 -17.48
C THR A 207 7.86 1.70 -18.74
N ASP A 208 6.64 1.16 -18.65
CA ASP A 208 5.67 1.11 -19.76
C ASP A 208 4.67 2.29 -19.70
N LEU A 209 4.65 3.08 -18.60
CA LEU A 209 3.67 4.14 -18.34
C LEU A 209 3.64 5.23 -19.42
N GLU A 210 4.79 5.85 -19.70
CA GLU A 210 4.90 6.92 -20.69
C GLU A 210 4.71 6.43 -22.13
N PRO A 211 5.34 5.34 -22.59
CA PRO A 211 5.09 4.81 -23.94
C PRO A 211 3.62 4.45 -24.19
N LEU A 212 2.96 3.82 -23.21
CA LEU A 212 1.52 3.51 -23.31
C LEU A 212 0.66 4.76 -23.37
N HIS A 213 0.95 5.77 -22.53
CA HIS A 213 0.22 7.03 -22.57
C HIS A 213 0.39 7.75 -23.92
N ALA A 214 1.63 7.86 -24.41
CA ALA A 214 1.96 8.49 -25.68
C ALA A 214 1.29 7.80 -26.89
N SER A 215 0.99 6.50 -26.79
CA SER A 215 0.28 5.76 -27.85
C SER A 215 -1.18 6.22 -28.04
N GLY A 216 -1.79 6.82 -27.01
CA GLY A 216 -3.20 7.18 -27.02
C GLY A 216 -4.17 6.00 -27.11
N LEU A 217 -3.73 4.78 -26.81
CA LEU A 217 -4.57 3.57 -26.89
C LEU A 217 -5.47 3.37 -25.66
N MET A 218 -5.10 3.95 -24.52
CA MET A 218 -5.87 3.90 -23.27
C MET A 218 -6.39 5.30 -22.91
N GLN A 219 -7.49 5.39 -22.15
CA GLN A 219 -7.93 6.68 -21.60
C GLN A 219 -7.16 7.05 -20.33
N ARG A 220 -6.85 6.04 -19.52
CA ARG A 220 -6.04 6.13 -18.31
C ARG A 220 -4.95 5.05 -18.31
N VAL A 221 -3.72 5.45 -18.06
CA VAL A 221 -2.59 4.54 -17.81
C VAL A 221 -2.12 4.78 -16.38
N GLU A 222 -2.04 3.73 -15.57
CA GLU A 222 -1.71 3.84 -14.15
C GLU A 222 -0.68 2.80 -13.72
N SER A 223 0.37 3.27 -13.07
CA SER A 223 1.33 2.44 -12.34
C SER A 223 1.11 2.57 -10.84
N GLN A 224 1.21 1.46 -10.12
CA GLN A 224 1.06 1.40 -8.66
C GLN A 224 2.35 0.89 -8.00
N LEU A 225 2.85 1.67 -7.04
CA LEU A 225 4.10 1.39 -6.32
C LEU A 225 3.87 1.46 -4.81
N THR A 226 4.30 0.45 -4.06
CA THR A 226 4.18 0.42 -2.60
C THR A 226 5.48 0.89 -1.97
N CYS A 227 5.40 1.89 -1.09
CA CYS A 227 6.55 2.31 -0.27
C CYS A 227 6.92 1.22 0.74
N THR A 228 8.20 0.85 0.83
CA THR A 228 8.65 -0.18 1.79
C THR A 228 8.62 0.30 3.24
N SER A 229 8.77 1.62 3.45
CA SER A 229 8.74 2.25 4.78
C SER A 229 7.31 2.46 5.31
N CYS A 230 6.52 3.34 4.68
CA CYS A 230 5.18 3.67 5.18
C CYS A 230 4.07 2.74 4.68
N ARG A 231 4.34 1.90 3.67
CA ARG A 231 3.36 0.97 3.06
C ARG A 231 2.19 1.63 2.32
N ARG A 232 2.18 2.95 2.16
CA ARG A 232 1.26 3.64 1.23
C ARG A 232 1.54 3.19 -0.20
N ILE A 233 0.48 3.12 -0.99
CA ILE A 233 0.56 2.82 -2.42
C ILE A 233 0.46 4.14 -3.18
N ILE A 234 1.52 4.46 -3.90
CA ILE A 234 1.57 5.53 -4.88
C ILE A 234 0.80 5.05 -6.11
N CYS A 235 -0.26 5.75 -6.47
CA CYS A 235 -0.99 5.58 -7.72
C CYS A 235 -0.62 6.74 -8.64
N PHE A 236 0.29 6.48 -9.58
CA PHE A 236 0.74 7.47 -10.55
C PHE A 236 0.08 7.20 -11.90
N ALA A 237 -0.70 8.16 -12.40
CA ALA A 237 -1.52 7.93 -13.57
C ALA A 237 -1.57 9.10 -14.53
N LEU A 238 -1.54 8.74 -15.82
CA LEU A 238 -1.59 9.64 -16.95
C LEU A 238 -2.93 9.45 -17.66
N TYR A 239 -3.59 10.57 -17.95
CA TYR A 239 -4.86 10.58 -18.68
C TYR A 239 -4.65 11.17 -20.07
N ARG A 240 -5.46 10.73 -21.03
CA ARG A 240 -5.42 11.28 -22.39
C ARG A 240 -5.79 12.77 -22.44
N ASP A 241 -6.87 13.13 -21.75
CA ASP A 241 -7.53 14.43 -21.88
C ASP A 241 -7.57 15.23 -20.56
N SER A 242 -6.79 14.83 -19.56
CA SER A 242 -6.73 15.46 -18.24
C SER A 242 -5.30 15.50 -17.68
N PRO A 243 -4.98 16.39 -16.72
CA PRO A 243 -3.69 16.40 -16.06
C PRO A 243 -3.36 15.07 -15.39
N ALA A 244 -2.06 14.77 -15.28
CA ALA A 244 -1.58 13.62 -14.55
C ALA A 244 -1.92 13.71 -13.06
N THR A 245 -2.13 12.55 -12.43
CA THR A 245 -2.44 12.45 -11.00
C THR A 245 -1.41 11.60 -10.29
N PHE A 246 -1.07 11.99 -9.05
CA PHE A 246 -0.15 11.28 -8.18
C PHE A 246 -0.77 11.20 -6.79
N GLN A 247 -1.24 10.04 -6.38
CA GLN A 247 -2.01 9.91 -5.14
C GLN A 247 -1.44 8.82 -4.24
N HIS A 248 -1.62 8.98 -2.94
CA HIS A 248 -1.29 7.95 -1.96
C HIS A 248 -2.57 7.29 -1.47
N HIS A 249 -2.59 5.97 -1.47
CA HIS A 249 -3.75 5.16 -1.11
C HIS A 249 -3.35 4.02 -0.18
N VAL A 250 -4.33 3.50 0.57
CA VAL A 250 -4.21 2.19 1.21
C VAL A 250 -4.50 1.09 0.18
N LEU A 251 -4.07 -0.14 0.49
CA LEU A 251 -4.19 -1.28 -0.42
C LEU A 251 -5.60 -1.50 -0.98
N ASN A 252 -6.63 -1.36 -0.16
CA ASN A 252 -8.00 -1.64 -0.59
C ASN A 252 -8.53 -0.57 -1.56
N ASP A 253 -8.12 0.69 -1.40
CA ASP A 253 -8.57 1.78 -2.26
C ASP A 253 -7.82 1.74 -3.60
N ALA A 254 -6.50 1.59 -3.55
CA ALA A 254 -5.66 1.42 -4.74
C ALA A 254 -6.14 0.24 -5.61
N ARG A 255 -6.57 -0.87 -5.00
CA ARG A 255 -7.07 -2.04 -5.74
C ARG A 255 -8.38 -1.78 -6.49
N GLN A 256 -9.18 -0.81 -6.04
CA GLN A 256 -10.48 -0.45 -6.63
C GLN A 256 -10.33 0.49 -7.83
N HIS A 257 -9.14 1.04 -8.07
CA HIS A 257 -8.90 1.86 -9.24
C HIS A 257 -9.22 1.10 -10.55
N PRO A 258 -9.75 1.78 -11.57
CA PRO A 258 -10.01 1.16 -12.86
C PRO A 258 -8.70 0.86 -13.60
N LEU A 259 -8.70 -0.25 -14.34
CA LEU A 259 -7.62 -0.64 -15.25
C LEU A 259 -8.23 -1.13 -16.56
N GLU A 260 -8.08 -0.32 -17.61
CA GLU A 260 -8.41 -0.73 -18.97
C GLU A 260 -7.52 -1.92 -19.39
N ALA A 261 -8.00 -2.72 -20.35
CA ALA A 261 -7.17 -3.78 -20.90
C ALA A 261 -5.90 -3.16 -21.52
N ILE A 262 -4.74 -3.59 -21.04
CA ILE A 262 -3.44 -3.12 -21.54
C ILE A 262 -3.30 -3.62 -22.99
N PRO A 263 -3.17 -2.74 -23.99
CA PRO A 263 -3.04 -3.13 -25.39
C PRO A 263 -1.77 -3.96 -25.64
N PRO A 264 -1.77 -4.84 -26.66
CA PRO A 264 -0.57 -5.56 -27.08
C PRO A 264 0.63 -4.63 -27.34
N VAL A 265 1.82 -5.04 -26.88
CA VAL A 265 3.04 -4.22 -26.93
C VAL A 265 3.45 -3.82 -28.34
N ASP A 266 3.09 -4.60 -29.35
CA ASP A 266 3.38 -4.34 -30.75
C ASP A 266 2.69 -3.08 -31.30
N LEU A 267 1.69 -2.56 -30.57
CA LEU A 267 0.98 -1.34 -30.92
C LEU A 267 1.62 -0.06 -30.35
N TRP A 268 2.50 -0.15 -29.36
CA TRP A 268 3.00 1.03 -28.63
C TRP A 268 4.47 0.96 -28.20
N GLY A 269 5.03 -0.24 -28.02
CA GLY A 269 6.41 -0.43 -27.59
C GLY A 269 7.41 -0.24 -28.73
N ASP A 270 8.63 0.16 -28.38
CA ASP A 270 9.74 0.17 -29.33
C ASP A 270 10.22 -1.26 -29.66
N GLN A 271 11.15 -1.38 -30.61
CA GLN A 271 11.65 -2.70 -31.04
C GLN A 271 12.30 -3.50 -29.90
N ALA A 272 12.97 -2.85 -28.95
CA ALA A 272 13.63 -3.52 -27.84
C ALA A 272 12.58 -4.05 -26.86
N ARG A 273 11.56 -3.26 -26.53
CA ARG A 273 10.47 -3.64 -25.64
C ARG A 273 9.59 -4.74 -26.24
N VAL A 274 9.31 -4.67 -27.54
CA VAL A 274 8.58 -5.73 -28.29
C VAL A 274 9.40 -7.02 -28.33
N ALA A 275 10.73 -6.94 -28.50
CA ALA A 275 11.59 -8.11 -28.40
C ALA A 275 11.58 -8.71 -26.99
N ALA A 276 11.69 -7.87 -25.95
CA ALA A 276 11.62 -8.31 -24.56
C ALA A 276 10.29 -8.99 -24.22
N GLU A 277 9.16 -8.48 -24.73
CA GLU A 277 7.85 -9.12 -24.52
C GLU A 277 7.74 -10.50 -25.17
N ARG A 278 8.37 -10.67 -26.33
CA ARG A 278 8.37 -11.95 -27.05
C ARG A 278 9.07 -13.06 -26.26
N ASP A 279 10.12 -12.69 -25.55
CA ASP A 279 10.94 -13.58 -24.72
C ASP A 279 10.38 -13.72 -23.28
N ALA A 280 9.44 -12.86 -22.90
CA ALA A 280 8.74 -12.89 -21.63
C ALA A 280 7.71 -14.03 -21.55
N MET A 281 7.27 -14.32 -20.32
CA MET A 281 6.17 -15.24 -20.09
C MET A 281 4.86 -14.61 -20.58
N ARG A 282 4.06 -15.36 -21.34
CA ARG A 282 2.80 -14.88 -21.94
C ARG A 282 1.62 -15.71 -21.51
N TYR A 283 0.47 -15.06 -21.34
CA TYR A 283 -0.81 -15.73 -21.18
C TYR A 283 -1.15 -16.60 -22.40
N LEU A 284 -1.74 -17.78 -22.16
CA LEU A 284 -2.25 -18.68 -23.19
C LEU A 284 -3.71 -19.06 -22.98
N ASP A 285 -4.07 -19.47 -21.76
CA ASP A 285 -5.44 -19.89 -21.41
C ASP A 285 -5.65 -19.80 -19.90
N HIS A 286 -6.90 -19.82 -19.43
CA HIS A 286 -7.21 -19.92 -18.00
C HIS A 286 -8.59 -20.51 -17.73
N ARG A 287 -8.80 -20.96 -16.51
CA ARG A 287 -10.13 -21.17 -15.93
C ARG A 287 -10.34 -20.17 -14.79
N PRO A 288 -11.36 -19.30 -14.85
CA PRO A 288 -11.62 -18.29 -13.83
C PRO A 288 -11.63 -18.88 -12.42
N GLY A 289 -10.84 -18.28 -11.53
CA GLY A 289 -10.73 -18.68 -10.12
C GLY A 289 -9.98 -19.99 -9.86
N ALA A 290 -9.46 -20.68 -10.88
CA ALA A 290 -8.83 -22.00 -10.72
C ALA A 290 -7.37 -22.05 -11.18
N TRP A 291 -7.08 -21.72 -12.43
CA TRP A 291 -5.73 -21.88 -12.99
C TRP A 291 -5.47 -20.94 -14.17
N PHE A 292 -4.18 -20.65 -14.42
CA PHE A 292 -3.67 -19.96 -15.59
C PHE A 292 -2.61 -20.82 -16.29
N LEU A 293 -2.70 -20.92 -17.60
CA LEU A 293 -1.67 -21.51 -18.45
C LEU A 293 -0.90 -20.37 -19.11
N VAL A 294 0.42 -20.40 -18.93
CA VAL A 294 1.34 -19.41 -19.49
C VAL A 294 2.48 -20.12 -20.24
N GLY A 295 3.06 -19.44 -21.21
CA GLY A 295 4.16 -19.98 -22.02
C GLY A 295 5.38 -19.07 -22.02
N GLN A 296 6.56 -19.64 -22.12
CA GLN A 296 7.81 -18.88 -22.29
C GLN A 296 8.81 -19.73 -23.07
N ASN A 297 9.42 -19.19 -24.13
CA ASN A 297 10.46 -19.86 -24.91
C ASN A 297 10.11 -21.30 -25.37
N GLY A 298 8.84 -21.54 -25.71
CA GLY A 298 8.33 -22.85 -26.14
C GLY A 298 7.98 -23.82 -25.01
N GLU A 299 8.26 -23.46 -23.76
CA GLU A 299 7.83 -24.18 -22.57
C GLU A 299 6.46 -23.71 -22.10
N LEU A 300 5.73 -24.61 -21.42
CA LEU A 300 4.42 -24.34 -20.84
C LEU A 300 4.48 -24.48 -19.32
N TYR A 301 3.82 -23.55 -18.63
CA TYR A 301 3.74 -23.52 -17.19
C TYR A 301 2.27 -23.39 -16.76
N LEU A 302 1.88 -24.17 -15.75
CA LEU A 302 0.56 -24.13 -15.14
C LEU A 302 0.67 -23.52 -13.76
N GLN A 303 0.06 -22.34 -13.59
CA GLN A 303 -0.25 -21.79 -12.29
C GLN A 303 -1.61 -22.33 -11.85
N ALA A 304 -1.67 -23.16 -10.81
CA ALA A 304 -2.92 -23.75 -10.31
C ALA A 304 -3.13 -23.44 -8.82
N ARG A 305 -4.36 -23.06 -8.46
CA ARG A 305 -4.75 -22.86 -7.06
C ARG A 305 -4.93 -24.20 -6.36
N TYR A 306 -4.57 -24.25 -5.08
CA TYR A 306 -4.83 -25.38 -4.21
C TYR A 306 -5.20 -24.93 -2.80
N VAL A 307 -6.05 -25.71 -2.13
CA VAL A 307 -6.45 -25.46 -0.75
C VAL A 307 -5.43 -26.09 0.21
N VAL A 308 -4.87 -25.29 1.12
CA VAL A 308 -3.99 -25.78 2.20
C VAL A 308 -4.84 -26.25 3.37
N ASN A 309 -5.84 -25.47 3.75
CA ASN A 309 -6.86 -25.81 4.75
C ASN A 309 -8.12 -24.96 4.52
N SER A 310 -9.15 -25.12 5.36
CA SER A 310 -10.43 -24.40 5.22
C SER A 310 -10.33 -22.87 5.26
N MET A 311 -9.20 -22.30 5.69
CA MET A 311 -8.99 -20.85 5.81
C MET A 311 -7.85 -20.33 4.93
N VAL A 312 -7.10 -21.21 4.27
CA VAL A 312 -5.89 -20.84 3.52
C VAL A 312 -5.88 -21.55 2.18
N ASP A 313 -5.85 -20.76 1.12
CA ASP A 313 -5.51 -21.21 -0.23
C ASP A 313 -4.14 -20.68 -0.66
N ALA A 314 -3.56 -21.33 -1.66
CA ALA A 314 -2.29 -20.96 -2.26
C ALA A 314 -2.31 -21.30 -3.76
N SER A 315 -1.21 -21.01 -4.45
CA SER A 315 -1.00 -21.40 -5.84
C SER A 315 0.34 -22.09 -6.01
N ALA A 316 0.40 -23.05 -6.92
CA ALA A 316 1.63 -23.70 -7.37
C ALA A 316 1.92 -23.27 -8.80
N LEU A 317 3.20 -23.14 -9.16
CA LEU A 317 3.61 -23.00 -10.55
C LEU A 317 4.42 -24.24 -10.94
N ILE A 318 3.92 -25.02 -11.88
CA ILE A 318 4.65 -26.18 -12.41
C ILE A 318 4.97 -25.99 -13.88
N ARG A 319 6.15 -26.45 -14.32
CA ARG A 319 6.42 -26.65 -15.74
C ARG A 319 5.79 -27.95 -16.20
N LEU A 320 5.12 -27.92 -17.35
CA LEU A 320 4.57 -29.13 -17.96
C LEU A 320 5.71 -29.99 -18.52
N ASP A 321 5.68 -31.28 -18.23
CA ASP A 321 6.62 -32.22 -18.85
C ASP A 321 6.21 -32.58 -20.30
N GLU A 322 6.99 -33.43 -20.96
CA GLU A 322 6.69 -33.81 -22.35
C GLU A 322 5.36 -34.55 -22.50
N ALA A 323 5.02 -35.43 -21.56
CA ALA A 323 3.76 -36.18 -21.59
C ALA A 323 2.57 -35.26 -21.35
N GLU A 324 2.69 -34.32 -20.41
CA GLU A 324 1.67 -33.32 -20.11
C GLU A 324 1.50 -32.34 -21.28
N ARG A 325 2.58 -31.91 -21.95
CA ARG A 325 2.50 -31.10 -23.19
C ARG A 325 1.90 -31.88 -24.36
N ALA A 326 2.17 -33.18 -24.47
CA ALA A 326 1.55 -34.03 -25.49
C ALA A 326 0.05 -34.21 -25.22
N ALA A 327 -0.34 -34.46 -23.97
CA ALA A 327 -1.75 -34.56 -23.58
C ALA A 327 -2.49 -33.24 -23.78
N TYR A 328 -1.89 -32.10 -23.42
CA TYR A 328 -2.44 -30.78 -23.71
C TYR A 328 -2.66 -30.54 -25.21
N ARG A 329 -1.76 -31.02 -26.09
CA ARG A 329 -1.96 -30.91 -27.55
C ARG A 329 -3.17 -31.70 -28.07
N ILE A 330 -3.59 -32.75 -27.35
CA ILE A 330 -4.71 -33.61 -27.74
C ILE A 330 -6.02 -33.10 -27.13
N ASP A 331 -6.01 -32.87 -25.81
CA ASP A 331 -7.21 -32.64 -25.00
C ASP A 331 -7.37 -31.17 -24.56
N GLY A 332 -6.36 -30.32 -24.83
CA GLY A 332 -6.43 -28.87 -24.63
C GLY A 332 -6.80 -28.45 -23.21
N HIS A 333 -7.77 -27.54 -23.13
CA HIS A 333 -8.27 -26.93 -21.90
C HIS A 333 -8.72 -27.96 -20.84
N ASP A 334 -9.33 -29.07 -21.27
CA ASP A 334 -9.88 -30.08 -20.36
C ASP A 334 -8.77 -30.83 -19.62
N TYR A 335 -7.67 -31.13 -20.31
CA TYR A 335 -6.50 -31.75 -19.68
C TYR A 335 -5.86 -30.85 -18.62
N ILE A 336 -5.69 -29.55 -18.94
CA ILE A 336 -5.12 -28.59 -17.99
C ILE A 336 -6.02 -28.46 -16.77
N SER A 337 -7.33 -28.46 -16.98
CA SER A 337 -8.31 -28.40 -15.89
C SER A 337 -8.26 -29.62 -14.98
N GLU A 338 -8.09 -30.81 -15.56
CA GLU A 338 -7.92 -32.04 -14.81
C GLU A 338 -6.58 -32.07 -14.05
N LEU A 339 -5.50 -31.58 -14.67
CA LEU A 339 -4.19 -31.45 -14.01
C LEU A 339 -4.25 -30.45 -12.85
N ALA A 340 -4.90 -29.30 -13.03
CA ALA A 340 -5.11 -28.32 -11.97
C ALA A 340 -5.95 -28.90 -10.82
N ARG A 341 -6.98 -29.70 -11.13
CA ARG A 341 -7.77 -30.40 -10.11
C ARG A 341 -6.89 -31.38 -9.31
N ARG A 342 -6.02 -32.13 -9.97
CA ARG A 342 -5.06 -33.03 -9.30
C ARG A 342 -4.10 -32.25 -8.38
N ILE A 343 -3.63 -31.09 -8.80
CA ILE A 343 -2.80 -30.20 -7.97
C ILE A 343 -3.59 -29.70 -6.76
N ASN A 344 -4.85 -29.30 -6.94
CA ASN A 344 -5.69 -28.91 -5.82
C ASN A 344 -5.90 -30.05 -4.81
N ASP A 345 -6.22 -31.24 -5.33
CA ASP A 345 -6.54 -32.40 -4.51
C ASP A 345 -5.31 -32.94 -3.78
N ASP A 346 -4.12 -32.84 -4.38
CA ASP A 346 -2.83 -33.28 -3.81
C ASP A 346 -1.77 -32.18 -3.77
N GLY A 347 -2.10 -31.06 -3.12
CA GLY A 347 -1.28 -29.83 -3.17
C GLY A 347 0.17 -29.96 -2.67
N PRO A 348 1.10 -29.14 -3.19
CA PRO A 348 2.52 -29.10 -2.80
C PRO A 348 2.82 -28.91 -1.31
N HIS A 349 1.84 -28.43 -0.53
CA HIS A 349 1.98 -28.28 0.92
C HIS A 349 2.18 -29.62 1.63
N ARG A 350 1.70 -30.73 1.05
CA ARG A 350 1.86 -32.09 1.60
C ARG A 350 3.23 -32.67 1.23
N GLU A 351 3.87 -33.34 2.18
CA GLU A 351 5.21 -33.90 1.98
C GLU A 351 5.27 -34.96 0.87
N GLN A 352 4.22 -35.75 0.72
CA GLN A 352 4.15 -36.86 -0.25
C GLN A 352 3.57 -36.42 -1.61
N SER A 353 3.21 -35.15 -1.77
CA SER A 353 2.63 -34.65 -3.02
C SER A 353 3.64 -34.77 -4.16
N PRO A 354 3.26 -35.34 -5.32
CA PRO A 354 4.11 -35.38 -6.51
C PRO A 354 4.35 -33.99 -7.10
N PHE A 355 3.60 -32.98 -6.68
CA PHE A 355 3.74 -31.60 -7.14
C PHE A 355 4.68 -30.78 -6.25
N ARG A 356 5.08 -31.28 -5.07
CA ARG A 356 5.90 -30.54 -4.12
C ARG A 356 7.25 -30.11 -4.69
N GLU A 357 7.96 -31.04 -5.31
CA GLU A 357 9.29 -30.78 -5.91
C GLU A 357 9.19 -30.03 -7.25
N ARG A 358 8.01 -30.06 -7.87
CA ARG A 358 7.74 -29.41 -9.16
C ARG A 358 7.31 -27.95 -9.02
N ASP A 359 6.90 -27.53 -7.82
CA ASP A 359 6.41 -26.18 -7.55
C ASP A 359 7.55 -25.17 -7.54
N LEU A 360 7.67 -24.43 -8.64
CA LEU A 360 8.70 -23.42 -8.88
C LEU A 360 8.59 -22.23 -7.91
N TYR A 361 7.42 -22.00 -7.31
CA TYR A 361 7.25 -20.97 -6.26
C TYR A 361 7.89 -21.33 -4.92
N ARG A 362 8.44 -22.54 -4.78
CA ARG A 362 9.22 -22.99 -3.62
C ARG A 362 10.73 -22.94 -3.84
N GLY A 363 11.17 -22.68 -5.07
CA GLY A 363 12.58 -22.63 -5.45
C GLY A 363 13.25 -21.30 -5.14
N PRO A 364 14.58 -21.20 -5.36
CA PRO A 364 15.33 -19.95 -5.16
C PRO A 364 14.85 -18.81 -6.06
N ASP A 365 14.38 -19.12 -7.27
CA ASP A 365 13.90 -18.13 -8.26
C ASP A 365 12.39 -17.84 -8.13
N ALA A 366 11.76 -18.20 -7.01
CA ALA A 366 10.32 -18.06 -6.81
C ALA A 366 9.81 -16.62 -7.02
N GLY A 367 10.60 -15.61 -6.62
CA GLY A 367 10.27 -14.20 -6.84
C GLY A 367 10.11 -13.89 -8.33
N GLY A 368 11.15 -14.17 -9.14
CA GLY A 368 11.13 -13.92 -10.57
C GLY A 368 10.00 -14.65 -11.31
N TYR A 369 9.67 -15.88 -10.91
CA TYR A 369 8.52 -16.59 -11.47
C TYR A 369 7.18 -15.96 -11.09
N LYS A 370 7.02 -15.47 -9.85
CA LYS A 370 5.78 -14.79 -9.44
C LYS A 370 5.59 -13.52 -10.25
N ASP A 371 6.67 -12.76 -10.43
CA ASP A 371 6.67 -11.51 -11.17
C ASP A 371 6.36 -11.74 -12.66
N ALA A 372 7.00 -12.74 -13.27
CA ALA A 372 6.76 -13.12 -14.65
C ALA A 372 5.31 -13.58 -14.88
N VAL A 373 4.75 -14.40 -13.99
CA VAL A 373 3.36 -14.85 -14.10
C VAL A 373 2.39 -13.69 -13.88
N ALA A 374 2.60 -12.86 -12.85
CA ALA A 374 1.73 -11.71 -12.54
C ALA A 374 1.63 -10.76 -13.75
N ALA A 375 2.77 -10.42 -14.36
CA ALA A 375 2.81 -9.60 -15.56
C ALA A 375 2.10 -10.28 -16.74
N ALA A 376 2.32 -11.59 -16.95
CA ALA A 376 1.71 -12.33 -18.06
C ALA A 376 0.17 -12.37 -17.98
N ILE A 377 -0.40 -12.42 -16.77
CA ILE A 377 -1.84 -12.59 -16.55
C ILE A 377 -2.55 -11.30 -16.17
N VAL A 378 -1.88 -10.15 -16.19
CA VAL A 378 -2.40 -8.85 -15.71
C VAL A 378 -3.81 -8.54 -16.24
N ASN A 379 -4.06 -8.78 -17.52
CA ASN A 379 -5.35 -8.55 -18.19
C ASN A 379 -6.41 -9.63 -17.91
N HIS A 380 -6.04 -10.76 -17.33
CA HIS A 380 -6.86 -11.99 -17.28
C HIS A 380 -7.27 -12.39 -15.86
N THR A 381 -6.88 -11.61 -14.84
CA THR A 381 -7.31 -11.85 -13.47
C THR A 381 -8.78 -11.49 -13.25
N TRP A 382 -9.42 -12.12 -12.27
CA TRP A 382 -10.78 -11.73 -11.86
C TRP A 382 -10.85 -10.26 -11.44
N MET A 383 -9.80 -9.72 -10.79
CA MET A 383 -9.74 -8.30 -10.45
C MET A 383 -9.73 -7.43 -11.71
N ALA A 384 -8.94 -7.78 -12.72
CA ALA A 384 -8.94 -7.07 -14.00
C ALA A 384 -10.33 -7.12 -14.68
N GLU A 385 -11.05 -8.24 -14.58
CA GLU A 385 -12.44 -8.30 -15.06
C GLU A 385 -13.39 -7.40 -14.28
N GLN A 386 -13.29 -7.34 -12.95
CA GLN A 386 -14.12 -6.44 -12.13
C GLN A 386 -13.85 -4.98 -12.48
N ARG A 387 -12.57 -4.59 -12.62
CA ARG A 387 -12.15 -3.22 -12.97
C ARG A 387 -12.62 -2.77 -14.35
N ARG A 388 -12.88 -3.70 -15.28
CA ARG A 388 -13.45 -3.39 -16.61
C ARG A 388 -14.98 -3.24 -16.62
N ARG A 389 -15.66 -3.74 -15.58
CA ARG A 389 -17.13 -3.76 -15.48
C ARG A 389 -17.69 -2.64 -14.62
N GLY A 390 -16.91 -2.14 -13.67
CA GLY A 390 -17.17 -0.88 -12.97
C GLY A 390 -16.80 0.29 -13.87
#